data_AF-A0A2T4GLN4-F1
#
_entry.id   AF-A0A2T4GLN4-F1
#
_cell.length_a   1.000
_cell.length_b   1.000
_cell.length_c   1.000
_cell.angle_alpha   90.00
_cell.angle_beta   90.00
_cell.angle_gamma   90.00
#
_symmetry.space_group_name_H-M   'P 1'
#
loop_
_entity.id
_entity.type
_entity.pdbx_description
1 polymer ?
#
loop_
_entity_poly.entity_id
_entity_poly.type
_entity_poly.pdbx_seq_one_letter_code
_entity_poly.pdbx_strand_id
1 'polypeptide(L)'
;MAPRLLLFAGAPPSSSLNSESCTITQIDDSFAEFLGLASQKSSHTPLSTLAPWRSLPLNRKPLHTGFSQTHDASINLANQFEFFTTADVSFKKPSQSFESDGNGDCETTLSQFYDHSLALHNPIPSSQLDSFQETTFEETSFEGTSFMTTLAAERADTMESVPSHLSDLEDIPPAPKILALHPQTVTLNIVAGIISIAQPRTITTRWGRTLSLVEILLGDETKTGFAVTFWLEEANAAAAEISALRRQDVVLMQNVGLHVFQNKVHGQSLRRGMTKVSLLWRRDGAGLYSTKDLSKRGQMHPQLRKAKKVKDWVLRFVGAAAGAKTRTSRARLSWDRPPDDTQ
;
A
#
# COMPACT_ATOMS: atom_id res chain seq x y z
N MET A 1 26.78 -41.64 3.56
CA MET A 1 27.04 -40.90 4.82
C MET A 1 25.72 -40.33 5.30
N ALA A 2 25.30 -40.63 6.53
CA ALA A 2 24.01 -40.16 7.05
C ALA A 2 24.06 -38.64 7.32
N PRO A 3 22.99 -37.89 7.01
CA PRO A 3 22.95 -36.45 7.27
C PRO A 3 23.02 -36.18 8.79
N ARG A 4 23.99 -35.35 9.19
CA ARG A 4 24.12 -34.88 10.58
C ARG A 4 23.04 -33.84 10.85
N LEU A 5 22.02 -34.22 11.62
CA LEU A 5 21.02 -33.30 12.14
C LEU A 5 21.63 -32.52 13.31
N LEU A 6 21.88 -31.22 13.12
CA LEU A 6 22.30 -30.30 14.19
C LEU A 6 21.05 -29.56 14.70
N LEU A 7 20.67 -29.84 15.94
CA LEU A 7 19.56 -29.18 16.62
C LEU A 7 20.13 -28.09 17.55
N PHE A 8 19.83 -26.82 17.27
CA PHE A 8 20.22 -25.70 18.15
C PHE A 8 19.08 -25.40 19.13
N ALA A 9 19.11 -26.04 20.31
CA ALA A 9 18.06 -25.97 21.34
C ALA A 9 18.20 -24.78 22.31
N GLY A 10 18.52 -23.59 21.78
CA GLY A 10 18.62 -22.36 22.57
C GLY A 10 19.84 -22.28 23.50
N ALA A 11 19.90 -21.21 24.29
CA ALA A 11 20.97 -20.99 25.25
C ALA A 11 20.83 -21.95 26.45
N PRO A 12 21.93 -22.50 26.97
CA PRO A 12 21.88 -23.37 28.14
C PRO A 12 21.43 -22.59 29.40
N PRO A 13 20.81 -23.25 30.39
CA PRO A 13 20.35 -22.60 31.62
C PRO A 13 21.51 -21.95 32.38
N SER A 14 21.28 -20.80 33.00
CA SER A 14 22.33 -19.99 33.66
C SER A 14 23.10 -20.73 34.75
N SER A 15 22.48 -21.73 35.39
CA SER A 15 23.11 -22.60 36.39
C SER A 15 24.14 -23.58 35.81
N SER A 16 24.25 -23.69 34.48
CA SER A 16 25.21 -24.56 33.79
C SER A 16 26.46 -23.82 33.31
N LEU A 17 26.50 -22.49 33.47
CA LEU A 17 27.62 -21.65 33.08
C LEU A 17 28.59 -21.48 34.25
N ASN A 18 29.76 -22.11 34.14
CA ASN A 18 30.89 -21.85 35.03
C ASN A 18 31.73 -20.70 34.46
N SER A 19 32.42 -19.90 35.29
CA SER A 19 33.27 -18.80 34.79
C SER A 19 34.33 -19.25 33.78
N GLU A 20 34.83 -20.48 33.91
CA GLU A 20 35.76 -21.11 32.96
C GLU A 20 35.11 -21.51 31.62
N SER A 21 33.79 -21.73 31.59
CA SER A 21 33.04 -22.02 30.36
C SER A 21 32.68 -20.76 29.56
N CYS A 22 32.80 -19.58 30.17
CA CYS A 22 32.59 -18.29 29.53
C CYS A 22 33.89 -17.63 29.05
N THR A 23 35.05 -18.26 29.30
CA THR A 23 36.35 -17.79 28.79
C THR A 23 36.65 -18.42 27.45
N ILE A 24 36.60 -17.60 26.40
CA ILE A 24 37.05 -17.98 25.05
C ILE A 24 38.58 -18.01 25.08
N THR A 25 39.16 -19.20 25.27
CA THR A 25 40.62 -19.39 25.27
C THR A 25 41.18 -19.59 23.86
N GLN A 26 40.31 -19.92 22.90
CA GLN A 26 40.66 -20.12 21.49
C GLN A 26 39.72 -19.27 20.65
N ILE A 27 40.29 -18.25 20.00
CA ILE A 27 39.60 -17.49 18.97
C ILE A 27 39.90 -18.19 17.65
N ASP A 28 38.86 -18.53 16.89
CA ASP A 28 39.03 -19.09 15.55
C ASP A 28 39.87 -18.15 14.69
N ASP A 29 40.79 -18.69 13.88
CA ASP A 29 41.73 -17.89 13.08
C ASP A 29 41.00 -16.86 12.21
N SER A 30 39.81 -17.21 11.70
CA SER A 30 38.96 -16.32 10.90
C SER A 30 38.46 -15.12 11.70
N PHE A 31 38.12 -15.36 12.98
CA PHE A 31 37.64 -14.33 13.89
C PHE A 31 38.79 -13.48 14.44
N ALA A 32 39.97 -14.09 14.64
CA ALA A 32 41.20 -13.38 14.98
C ALA A 32 41.67 -12.45 13.85
N GLU A 33 41.52 -12.87 12.58
CA GLU A 33 41.76 -12.02 11.41
C GLU A 33 40.77 -10.85 11.34
N PHE A 34 39.47 -11.10 11.55
CA PHE A 34 38.45 -10.04 11.59
C PHE A 34 38.70 -9.01 12.70
N LEU A 35 39.14 -9.45 13.87
CA LEU A 35 39.51 -8.59 14.99
C LEU A 35 40.88 -7.93 14.83
N GLY A 36 41.62 -8.22 13.76
CA GLY A 36 42.95 -7.67 13.50
C GLY A 36 44.04 -8.17 14.47
N LEU A 37 43.81 -9.30 15.12
CA LEU A 37 44.72 -9.90 16.11
C LEU A 37 45.77 -10.84 15.49
N ALA A 38 45.57 -11.28 14.25
CA ALA A 38 46.48 -12.18 13.54
C ALA A 38 47.14 -11.51 12.31
N SER A 39 48.44 -11.74 12.12
CA SER A 39 49.19 -11.25 10.95
C SER A 39 48.90 -12.11 9.73
N GLN A 40 48.45 -11.49 8.64
CA GLN A 40 48.01 -12.16 7.41
C GLN A 40 49.03 -13.17 6.89
N LYS A 41 48.63 -14.44 6.86
CA LYS A 41 49.25 -15.47 6.02
C LYS A 41 48.21 -15.88 4.98
N SER A 42 48.28 -15.24 3.82
CA SER A 42 47.34 -15.46 2.72
C SER A 42 47.42 -16.88 2.19
N SER A 43 46.43 -17.72 2.50
CA SER A 43 46.11 -18.91 1.70
C SER A 43 44.66 -18.80 1.23
N HIS A 44 44.47 -18.13 0.09
CA HIS A 44 43.17 -18.04 -0.57
C HIS A 44 42.81 -19.39 -1.18
N THR A 45 41.86 -20.09 -0.56
CA THR A 45 41.06 -21.13 -1.22
C THR A 45 39.64 -20.56 -1.37
N PRO A 46 39.08 -20.44 -2.59
CA PRO A 46 37.79 -19.80 -2.77
C PRO A 46 36.65 -20.74 -2.32
N LEU A 47 36.09 -20.48 -1.14
CA LEU A 47 34.81 -21.06 -0.72
C LEU A 47 33.67 -20.31 -1.42
N SER A 48 33.32 -20.80 -2.61
CA SER A 48 31.99 -20.62 -3.18
C SER A 48 30.96 -21.16 -2.18
N THR A 49 29.90 -20.40 -1.90
CA THR A 49 28.78 -20.65 -0.95
C THR A 49 28.91 -20.15 0.49
N LEU A 50 29.35 -18.90 0.71
CA LEU A 50 28.97 -18.17 1.92
C LEU A 50 27.58 -17.56 1.73
N ALA A 51 26.64 -17.92 2.60
CA ALA A 51 25.36 -17.21 2.71
C ALA A 51 25.66 -15.73 3.02
N PRO A 52 25.12 -14.75 2.26
CA PRO A 52 25.38 -13.35 2.53
C PRO A 52 24.62 -12.94 3.79
N TRP A 53 25.27 -13.08 4.94
CA TRP A 53 24.82 -12.48 6.18
C TRP A 53 24.93 -10.97 6.05
N ARG A 54 23.79 -10.27 6.07
CA ARG A 54 23.74 -8.81 6.08
C ARG A 54 23.34 -8.32 7.48
N SER A 55 24.08 -7.37 8.02
CA SER A 55 23.71 -6.69 9.26
C SER A 55 22.45 -5.86 9.03
N LEU A 56 21.37 -6.15 9.75
CA LEU A 56 20.19 -5.30 9.74
C LEU A 56 20.41 -4.13 10.71
N PRO A 57 20.33 -2.87 10.26
CA PRO A 57 20.44 -1.74 11.16
C PRO A 57 19.27 -1.75 12.15
N LEU A 58 19.55 -1.45 13.43
CA LEU A 58 18.53 -1.35 14.48
C LEU A 58 17.42 -0.33 14.13
N ASN A 59 17.77 0.68 13.32
CA ASN A 59 16.81 1.58 12.73
C ASN A 59 16.25 0.98 11.43
N ARG A 60 14.95 0.67 11.43
CA ARG A 60 14.21 0.23 10.23
C ARG A 60 14.36 1.28 9.12
N LYS A 61 15.23 0.99 8.16
CA LYS A 61 15.31 1.70 6.88
C LYS A 61 14.52 0.90 5.84
N PRO A 62 13.74 1.55 4.96
CA PRO A 62 13.15 0.86 3.81
C PRO A 62 14.28 0.18 3.02
N LEU A 63 14.23 -1.14 2.89
CA LEU A 63 15.24 -1.88 2.16
C LEU A 63 14.99 -1.72 0.66
N HIS A 64 15.93 -1.10 -0.05
CA HIS A 64 15.93 -1.05 -1.50
C HIS A 64 16.44 -2.40 -2.04
N THR A 65 15.72 -3.48 -1.74
CA THR A 65 15.92 -4.73 -2.47
C THR A 65 15.41 -4.48 -3.87
N GLY A 66 16.13 -4.86 -4.94
CA GLY A 66 15.63 -4.80 -6.32
C GLY A 66 14.32 -5.58 -6.55
N PHE A 67 13.84 -6.29 -5.53
CA PHE A 67 12.45 -6.69 -5.35
C PHE A 67 11.63 -5.49 -4.87
N SER A 68 10.86 -4.91 -5.81
CA SER A 68 9.87 -3.86 -5.55
C SER A 68 9.14 -4.14 -4.24
N GLN A 69 9.14 -3.19 -3.29
CA GLN A 69 8.43 -3.33 -2.03
C GLN A 69 6.93 -3.41 -2.34
N THR A 70 6.45 -4.63 -2.53
CA THR A 70 5.04 -4.97 -2.52
C THR A 70 4.54 -4.67 -1.11
N HIS A 71 3.34 -4.08 -1.03
CA HIS A 71 2.68 -3.61 0.18
C HIS A 71 3.23 -4.25 1.46
N ASP A 72 3.64 -3.43 2.45
CA ASP A 72 4.01 -3.83 3.82
C ASP A 72 2.79 -4.44 4.54
N ALA A 73 2.33 -5.56 4.00
CA ALA A 73 1.08 -6.25 4.21
C ALA A 73 1.38 -7.67 4.69
N SER A 74 2.32 -7.78 5.62
CA SER A 74 2.28 -8.83 6.65
C SER A 74 1.11 -8.59 7.62
N ILE A 75 0.01 -8.02 7.13
CA ILE A 75 -1.30 -7.98 7.78
C ILE A 75 -2.02 -9.15 7.15
N ASN A 76 -2.62 -10.00 7.98
CA ASN A 76 -3.23 -11.29 7.66
C ASN A 76 -4.35 -11.21 6.57
N LEU A 77 -3.97 -10.87 5.33
CA LEU A 77 -4.83 -10.68 4.16
C LEU A 77 -5.14 -12.03 3.48
N ALA A 78 -4.70 -13.13 4.07
CA ALA A 78 -4.96 -14.49 3.59
C ALA A 78 -6.47 -14.84 3.55
N ASN A 79 -7.32 -14.04 4.21
CA ASN A 79 -8.77 -14.30 4.29
C ASN A 79 -9.65 -13.34 3.46
N GLN A 80 -9.10 -12.46 2.62
CA GLN A 80 -9.90 -11.54 1.81
C GLN A 80 -9.79 -11.86 0.32
N PHE A 81 -10.58 -12.85 -0.11
CA PHE A 81 -10.59 -13.36 -1.48
C PHE A 81 -11.35 -12.50 -2.50
N GLU A 82 -12.04 -11.45 -2.04
CA GLU A 82 -13.01 -10.73 -2.87
C GLU A 82 -12.40 -9.58 -3.67
N PHE A 83 -11.36 -8.95 -3.13
CA PHE A 83 -10.67 -7.84 -3.77
C PHE A 83 -9.37 -8.29 -4.42
N PHE A 84 -9.03 -7.63 -5.53
CA PHE A 84 -7.77 -7.82 -6.24
C PHE A 84 -6.75 -6.78 -5.77
N THR A 85 -5.51 -7.22 -5.53
CA THR A 85 -4.35 -6.36 -5.31
C THR A 85 -3.14 -6.94 -6.04
N THR A 86 -2.22 -6.09 -6.51
CA THR A 86 -1.01 -6.59 -7.19
C THR A 86 -0.09 -7.36 -6.26
N ALA A 87 -0.19 -7.16 -4.93
CA ALA A 87 0.54 -7.96 -3.94
C ALA A 87 0.14 -9.45 -3.99
N ASP A 88 -1.13 -9.78 -4.20
CA ASP A 88 -1.62 -11.16 -4.20
C ASP A 88 -0.93 -12.01 -5.27
N VAL A 89 -0.66 -11.39 -6.43
CA VAL A 89 0.02 -12.06 -7.55
C VAL A 89 1.48 -12.30 -7.20
N SER A 90 2.14 -11.32 -6.58
CA SER A 90 3.56 -11.39 -6.21
C SER A 90 3.87 -12.36 -5.06
N PHE A 91 2.91 -12.63 -4.17
CA PHE A 91 3.10 -13.52 -3.00
C PHE A 91 2.52 -14.93 -3.18
N LYS A 92 1.78 -15.20 -4.26
CA LYS A 92 1.32 -16.55 -4.60
C LYS A 92 2.52 -17.43 -4.98
N LYS A 93 3.17 -18.02 -3.97
CA LYS A 93 4.02 -19.20 -4.17
C LYS A 93 3.08 -20.38 -4.44
N PRO A 94 3.21 -21.13 -5.54
CA PRO A 94 2.32 -22.26 -5.82
C PRO A 94 2.53 -23.34 -4.75
N SER A 95 1.62 -23.43 -3.80
CA SER A 95 1.46 -24.62 -2.98
C SER A 95 0.79 -25.68 -3.84
N GLN A 96 1.51 -26.77 -4.10
CA GLN A 96 1.16 -27.98 -4.86
C GLN A 96 1.49 -27.96 -6.36
N SER A 97 2.74 -28.25 -6.71
CA SER A 97 3.14 -29.48 -7.41
C SER A 97 4.61 -29.37 -7.82
N PHE A 98 5.30 -30.49 -7.75
CA PHE A 98 6.68 -30.67 -8.12
C PHE A 98 6.83 -30.44 -9.64
N GLU A 99 7.87 -29.70 -10.04
CA GLU A 99 8.33 -29.47 -11.42
C GLU A 99 7.46 -28.58 -12.34
N SER A 100 7.68 -27.25 -12.26
CA SER A 100 7.79 -26.39 -13.46
C SER A 100 8.29 -24.99 -13.09
N ASP A 101 8.83 -24.28 -14.08
CA ASP A 101 9.51 -22.98 -14.12
C ASP A 101 8.62 -21.79 -13.68
N GLY A 102 8.14 -21.82 -12.43
CA GLY A 102 6.99 -21.05 -11.93
C GLY A 102 7.18 -19.56 -11.63
N ASN A 103 8.28 -18.92 -12.06
CA ASN A 103 8.44 -17.47 -11.91
C ASN A 103 7.71 -16.69 -13.04
N GLY A 104 7.52 -17.31 -14.20
CA GLY A 104 6.90 -16.66 -15.36
C GLY A 104 5.41 -16.33 -15.19
N ASP A 105 4.65 -17.14 -14.44
CA ASP A 105 3.18 -17.02 -14.37
C ASP A 105 2.70 -15.81 -13.55
N CYS A 106 3.49 -15.39 -12.55
CA CYS A 106 3.22 -14.19 -11.75
C CYS A 106 3.43 -12.92 -12.58
N GLU A 107 4.56 -12.84 -13.29
CA GLU A 107 4.91 -11.68 -14.11
C GLU A 107 3.95 -11.53 -15.30
N THR A 108 3.55 -12.63 -15.94
CA THR A 108 2.56 -12.61 -17.02
C THR A 108 1.19 -12.15 -16.51
N THR A 109 0.73 -12.65 -15.35
CA THR A 109 -0.53 -12.22 -14.73
C THR A 109 -0.51 -10.72 -14.41
N LEU A 110 0.60 -10.22 -13.88
CA LEU A 110 0.77 -8.81 -13.53
C LEU A 110 0.81 -7.92 -14.78
N SER A 111 1.48 -8.37 -15.85
CA SER A 111 1.44 -7.70 -17.15
C SER A 111 0.02 -7.66 -17.72
N GLN A 112 -0.71 -8.78 -17.66
CA GLN A 112 -2.12 -8.84 -18.09
C GLN A 112 -3.00 -7.86 -17.31
N PHE A 113 -2.76 -7.73 -16.01
CA PHE A 113 -3.48 -6.75 -15.19
C PHE A 113 -3.20 -5.32 -15.65
N TYR A 114 -1.95 -4.98 -15.96
CA TYR A 114 -1.60 -3.66 -16.46
C TYR A 114 -2.23 -3.34 -17.81
N ASP A 115 -2.19 -4.29 -18.75
CA ASP A 115 -2.84 -4.13 -20.04
C ASP A 115 -4.35 -3.94 -19.87
N HIS A 116 -4.98 -4.76 -19.02
CA HIS A 116 -6.40 -4.67 -18.71
C HIS A 116 -6.79 -3.33 -18.06
N SER A 117 -6.11 -2.93 -16.98
CA SER A 117 -6.39 -1.69 -16.27
C SER A 117 -6.11 -0.47 -17.14
N LEU A 118 -5.05 -0.48 -17.96
CA LEU A 118 -4.74 0.61 -18.87
C LEU A 118 -5.76 0.74 -20.02
N ALA A 119 -6.27 -0.39 -20.54
CA ALA A 119 -7.31 -0.40 -21.55
C ALA A 119 -8.62 0.20 -21.01
N LEU A 120 -9.00 -0.13 -19.78
CA LEU A 120 -10.16 0.47 -19.11
C LEU A 120 -9.95 1.93 -18.76
N HIS A 121 -8.70 2.31 -18.44
CA HIS A 121 -8.37 3.71 -18.29
C HIS A 121 -8.54 4.44 -19.63
N ASN A 122 -8.16 3.83 -20.77
CA ASN A 122 -8.27 4.39 -22.12
C ASN A 122 -9.47 3.81 -22.92
N PRO A 123 -10.74 4.15 -22.65
CA PRO A 123 -11.77 3.89 -23.64
C PRO A 123 -11.45 4.78 -24.84
N ILE A 124 -10.90 4.16 -25.89
CA ILE A 124 -10.69 4.79 -27.19
C ILE A 124 -12.05 5.35 -27.61
N PRO A 125 -12.21 6.66 -27.84
CA PRO A 125 -13.39 7.15 -28.52
C PRO A 125 -13.44 6.43 -29.86
N SER A 126 -14.51 5.68 -30.12
CA SER A 126 -14.74 4.87 -31.32
C SER A 126 -14.79 5.68 -32.65
N SER A 127 -14.20 6.87 -32.69
CA SER A 127 -14.23 7.79 -33.81
C SER A 127 -12.93 8.57 -34.05
N GLN A 128 -11.82 8.28 -33.36
CA GLN A 128 -10.51 8.91 -33.65
C GLN A 128 -9.37 7.89 -33.66
N LEU A 129 -9.44 6.95 -34.61
CA LEU A 129 -8.23 6.55 -35.32
C LEU A 129 -8.05 7.57 -36.45
N ASP A 130 -7.58 8.77 -36.13
CA ASP A 130 -7.01 9.61 -37.17
C ASP A 130 -5.82 10.43 -36.68
N SER A 131 -4.81 10.40 -37.54
CA SER A 131 -3.59 11.21 -37.58
C SER A 131 -2.78 11.42 -36.29
N PHE A 132 -1.62 10.75 -36.28
CA PHE A 132 -0.37 11.35 -35.84
C PHE A 132 -0.26 12.81 -36.31
N GLN A 133 -0.37 13.77 -35.39
CA GLN A 133 0.45 14.99 -35.38
C GLN A 133 0.23 15.78 -34.10
N GLU A 134 1.36 15.99 -33.42
CA GLU A 134 1.66 17.03 -32.46
C GLU A 134 1.18 18.40 -32.95
N THR A 135 0.17 19.00 -32.31
CA THR A 135 0.02 20.46 -32.25
C THR A 135 -0.75 20.87 -31.00
N THR A 136 -0.06 21.62 -30.13
CA THR A 136 -0.60 22.63 -29.21
C THR A 136 -1.84 23.32 -29.77
N PHE A 137 -3.02 23.20 -29.15
CA PHE A 137 -4.11 24.16 -29.35
C PHE A 137 -4.97 24.31 -28.09
N GLU A 138 -5.41 25.56 -27.96
CA GLU A 138 -5.90 26.27 -26.79
C GLU A 138 -7.31 25.88 -26.33
N GLU A 139 -7.59 26.31 -25.09
CA GLU A 139 -8.91 26.48 -24.51
C GLU A 139 -9.96 26.93 -25.54
N THR A 140 -10.92 26.07 -25.84
CA THR A 140 -12.18 26.50 -26.45
C THR A 140 -13.35 25.87 -25.71
N SER A 141 -14.05 26.77 -25.01
CA SER A 141 -15.39 26.62 -24.45
C SER A 141 -16.32 25.92 -25.44
N PHE A 142 -17.03 24.89 -24.98
CA PHE A 142 -18.25 24.44 -25.63
C PHE A 142 -19.38 24.44 -24.59
N GLU A 143 -20.20 25.48 -24.67
CA GLU A 143 -21.47 25.60 -23.99
C GLU A 143 -22.42 24.49 -24.47
N GLY A 144 -22.78 23.60 -23.55
CA GLY A 144 -23.82 22.60 -23.70
C GLY A 144 -24.87 22.79 -22.61
N THR A 145 -25.98 23.39 -22.99
CA THR A 145 -27.16 23.75 -22.19
C THR A 145 -27.67 22.64 -21.25
N SER A 146 -27.94 22.95 -19.97
CA SER A 146 -29.29 22.87 -19.36
C SER A 146 -29.29 22.94 -17.81
N PHE A 147 -30.34 23.60 -17.30
CA PHE A 147 -30.76 23.83 -15.91
C PHE A 147 -30.16 25.04 -15.18
N MET A 148 -30.89 26.15 -15.31
CA MET A 148 -30.80 27.33 -14.46
C MET A 148 -31.10 26.98 -12.99
N THR A 149 -30.23 27.39 -12.08
CA THR A 149 -30.61 27.77 -10.73
C THR A 149 -29.83 29.03 -10.38
N THR A 150 -30.58 30.05 -9.98
CA THR A 150 -30.17 31.43 -9.77
C THR A 150 -29.03 31.58 -8.77
N LEU A 151 -28.00 32.33 -9.16
CA LEU A 151 -26.92 32.81 -8.32
C LEU A 151 -27.47 33.80 -7.28
N ALA A 152 -27.38 33.44 -6.00
CA ALA A 152 -27.26 34.41 -4.92
C ALA A 152 -25.80 34.38 -4.46
N ALA A 153 -25.07 35.44 -4.78
CA ALA A 153 -23.69 35.64 -4.36
C ALA A 153 -23.65 36.00 -2.87
N GLU A 154 -23.28 35.05 -2.02
CA GLU A 154 -22.79 35.32 -0.68
C GLU A 154 -21.57 34.43 -0.39
N ARG A 155 -20.51 35.04 0.14
CA ARG A 155 -19.23 34.44 0.50
C ARG A 155 -19.45 33.14 1.30
N ALA A 156 -19.05 32.00 0.75
CA ALA A 156 -19.11 30.73 1.45
C ALA A 156 -17.71 30.12 1.58
N ASP A 157 -17.31 29.83 2.82
CA ASP A 157 -16.28 28.83 3.14
C ASP A 157 -16.44 27.63 2.21
N THR A 158 -15.36 27.22 1.54
CA THR A 158 -15.34 26.05 0.66
C THR A 158 -15.44 24.78 1.50
N MET A 159 -16.63 24.48 2.01
CA MET A 159 -17.02 23.12 2.36
C MET A 159 -17.19 22.37 1.04
N GLU A 160 -16.30 21.42 0.75
CA GLU A 160 -16.47 20.49 -0.36
C GLU A 160 -17.89 19.89 -0.30
N SER A 161 -18.69 20.12 -1.34
CA SER A 161 -20.05 19.62 -1.45
C SER A 161 -20.04 18.10 -1.28
N VAL A 162 -20.74 17.62 -0.25
CA VAL A 162 -20.70 16.20 0.09
C VAL A 162 -21.38 15.39 -1.01
N PRO A 163 -20.76 14.32 -1.52
CA PRO A 163 -21.40 13.44 -2.49
C PRO A 163 -22.70 12.88 -1.91
N SER A 164 -23.75 12.82 -2.72
CA SER A 164 -25.11 12.44 -2.31
C SER A 164 -25.21 11.01 -1.75
N HIS A 165 -24.25 10.13 -2.07
CA HIS A 165 -24.20 8.76 -1.60
C HIS A 165 -22.77 8.36 -1.24
N LEU A 166 -22.53 8.07 0.04
CA LEU A 166 -21.30 7.45 0.54
C LEU A 166 -21.57 5.96 0.72
N SER A 167 -20.71 5.12 0.15
CA SER A 167 -20.78 3.66 0.26
C SER A 167 -19.75 3.16 1.27
N ASP A 168 -20.10 2.11 2.01
CA ASP A 168 -19.15 1.39 2.85
C ASP A 168 -18.42 0.34 2.02
N LEU A 169 -17.23 -0.11 2.45
CA LEU A 169 -16.46 -1.09 1.69
C LEU A 169 -17.13 -2.47 1.65
N GLU A 170 -18.01 -2.77 2.60
CA GLU A 170 -18.85 -3.98 2.58
C GLU A 170 -19.94 -3.97 1.50
N ASP A 171 -20.38 -2.79 1.06
CA ASP A 171 -21.45 -2.65 0.06
C ASP A 171 -20.97 -2.83 -1.38
N ILE A 172 -19.65 -3.02 -1.58
CA ILE A 172 -19.08 -3.20 -2.91
C ILE A 172 -19.63 -4.50 -3.52
N PRO A 173 -20.30 -4.43 -4.69
CA PRO A 173 -20.90 -5.61 -5.29
C PRO A 173 -19.84 -6.62 -5.74
N PRO A 174 -20.14 -7.93 -5.69
CA PRO A 174 -19.22 -8.96 -6.17
C PRO A 174 -19.08 -8.90 -7.70
N ALA A 175 -17.97 -9.46 -8.20
CA ALA A 175 -17.58 -9.44 -9.61
C ALA A 175 -18.71 -9.78 -10.61
N PRO A 176 -19.53 -10.83 -10.42
CA PRO A 176 -20.60 -11.16 -11.37
C PRO A 176 -21.64 -10.04 -11.54
N LYS A 177 -21.95 -9.30 -10.46
CA LYS A 177 -22.91 -8.19 -10.53
C LYS A 177 -22.34 -6.98 -11.26
N ILE A 178 -21.05 -6.71 -11.09
CA ILE A 178 -20.38 -5.62 -11.82
C ILE A 178 -20.31 -5.95 -13.31
N LEU A 179 -19.97 -7.18 -13.66
CA LEU A 179 -19.93 -7.64 -15.05
C LEU A 179 -21.32 -7.59 -15.71
N ALA A 180 -22.39 -7.87 -14.97
CA ALA A 180 -23.75 -7.79 -15.48
C ALA A 180 -24.20 -6.36 -15.85
N LEU A 181 -23.52 -5.33 -15.34
CA LEU A 181 -23.80 -3.92 -15.63
C LEU A 181 -22.96 -3.37 -16.80
N HIS A 182 -22.06 -4.17 -17.36
CA HIS A 182 -21.26 -3.79 -18.53
C HIS A 182 -22.19 -3.48 -19.74
N PRO A 183 -21.96 -2.39 -20.50
CA PRO A 183 -20.75 -1.55 -20.56
C PRO A 183 -20.69 -0.38 -19.57
N GLN A 184 -21.71 -0.19 -18.72
CA GLN A 184 -21.71 0.90 -17.76
C GLN A 184 -20.72 0.62 -16.63
N THR A 185 -19.79 1.54 -16.37
CA THR A 185 -18.87 1.44 -15.24
C THR A 185 -19.59 1.87 -13.96
N VAL A 186 -19.65 0.98 -12.97
CA VAL A 186 -20.19 1.29 -11.64
C VAL A 186 -19.18 2.18 -10.91
N THR A 187 -19.66 3.26 -10.28
CA THR A 187 -18.81 4.18 -9.52
C THR A 187 -19.28 4.31 -8.08
N LEU A 188 -18.35 4.59 -7.17
CA LEU A 188 -18.61 4.73 -5.74
C LEU A 188 -17.87 5.93 -5.14
N ASN A 189 -18.45 6.48 -4.08
CA ASN A 189 -17.80 7.45 -3.22
C ASN A 189 -17.54 6.81 -1.86
N ILE A 190 -16.29 6.77 -1.41
CA ILE A 190 -15.89 6.09 -0.17
C ILE A 190 -15.11 7.00 0.75
N VAL A 191 -15.37 6.85 2.04
CA VAL A 191 -14.49 7.36 3.09
C VAL A 191 -13.75 6.17 3.69
N ALA A 192 -12.43 6.13 3.51
CA ALA A 192 -11.62 5.01 3.94
C ALA A 192 -10.25 5.48 4.47
N GLY A 193 -9.63 4.64 5.27
CA GLY A 193 -8.27 4.80 5.77
C GLY A 193 -7.27 4.14 4.84
N ILE A 194 -6.15 4.82 4.59
CA ILE A 194 -5.04 4.28 3.81
C ILE A 194 -4.25 3.29 4.68
N ILE A 195 -4.29 2.01 4.30
CA ILE A 195 -3.53 0.94 4.94
C ILE A 195 -2.10 0.95 4.44
N SER A 196 -1.91 1.03 3.13
CA SER A 196 -0.59 1.11 2.50
C SER A 196 -0.70 1.73 1.10
N ILE A 197 0.41 2.26 0.61
CA ILE A 197 0.55 2.80 -0.75
C ILE A 197 1.67 2.01 -1.40
N ALA A 198 1.43 1.39 -2.55
CA ALA A 198 2.46 0.71 -3.33
C ALA A 198 3.47 1.72 -3.86
N GLN A 199 4.71 1.27 -4.06
CA GLN A 199 5.70 2.08 -4.76
C GLN A 199 5.18 2.46 -6.16
N PRO A 200 5.18 3.77 -6.53
CA PRO A 200 4.83 4.19 -7.88
C PRO A 200 5.67 3.46 -8.93
N ARG A 201 5.01 2.92 -9.96
CA ARG A 201 5.66 2.18 -11.05
C ARG A 201 5.55 2.96 -12.34
N THR A 202 6.68 3.21 -13.00
CA THR A 202 6.71 3.82 -14.33
C THR A 202 6.42 2.75 -15.38
N ILE A 203 5.38 2.96 -16.17
CA ILE A 203 4.94 2.08 -17.25
C ILE A 203 5.06 2.83 -18.57
N THR A 204 5.93 2.32 -19.44
CA THR A 204 6.06 2.78 -20.83
C THR A 204 5.11 1.98 -21.71
N THR A 205 4.14 2.65 -22.32
CA THR A 205 3.26 2.04 -23.31
C THR A 205 4.02 1.73 -24.61
N ARG A 206 3.51 0.81 -25.43
CA ARG A 206 4.09 0.48 -26.75
C ARG A 206 4.23 1.67 -27.71
N TRP A 207 3.49 2.75 -27.46
CA TRP A 207 3.51 3.97 -28.26
C TRP A 207 4.40 5.07 -27.67
N GLY A 208 5.24 4.73 -26.68
CA GLY A 208 6.21 5.66 -26.09
C GLY A 208 5.68 6.56 -24.98
N ARG A 209 4.38 6.52 -24.66
CA ARG A 209 3.83 7.28 -23.52
C ARG A 209 4.24 6.64 -22.20
N THR A 210 4.81 7.45 -21.30
CA THR A 210 5.19 7.08 -19.93
C THR A 210 4.08 7.49 -18.96
N LEU A 211 3.61 6.53 -18.15
CA LEU A 211 2.62 6.76 -17.11
C LEU A 211 3.16 6.24 -15.77
N SER A 212 2.77 6.87 -14.68
CA SER A 212 3.03 6.41 -13.31
C SER A 212 1.79 5.71 -12.77
N LEU A 213 1.92 4.43 -12.44
CA LEU A 213 0.88 3.63 -11.78
C LEU A 213 1.11 3.64 -10.26
N VAL A 214 0.08 4.03 -9.50
CA VAL A 214 0.09 3.99 -8.04
C VAL A 214 -1.10 3.19 -7.55
N GLU A 215 -0.86 2.21 -6.68
CA GLU A 215 -1.91 1.40 -6.04
C GLU A 215 -2.03 1.79 -4.57
N ILE A 216 -3.23 2.16 -4.14
CA ILE A 216 -3.54 2.52 -2.75
C ILE A 216 -4.44 1.44 -2.16
N LEU A 217 -4.01 0.85 -1.04
CA LEU A 217 -4.79 -0.13 -0.30
C LEU A 217 -5.61 0.55 0.78
N LEU A 218 -6.93 0.37 0.72
CA LEU A 218 -7.91 1.02 1.58
C LEU A 218 -8.56 0.04 2.56
N GLY A 219 -9.05 0.59 3.67
CA GLY A 219 -9.91 -0.11 4.61
C GLY A 219 -10.76 0.86 5.44
N ASP A 220 -11.87 0.37 5.97
CA ASP A 220 -12.76 1.08 6.87
C ASP A 220 -13.17 0.14 8.02
N GLU A 221 -14.14 0.56 8.83
CA GLU A 221 -14.65 -0.26 9.93
C GLU A 221 -15.42 -1.52 9.49
N THR A 222 -15.82 -1.60 8.23
CA THR A 222 -16.64 -2.69 7.67
C THR A 222 -15.79 -3.74 6.96
N LYS A 223 -14.80 -3.29 6.17
CA LYS A 223 -13.97 -4.17 5.34
C LYS A 223 -12.59 -3.55 5.07
N THR A 224 -11.67 -4.39 4.64
CA THR A 224 -10.30 -4.00 4.29
C THR A 224 -9.92 -4.59 2.94
N GLY A 225 -8.71 -4.31 2.47
CA GLY A 225 -8.13 -5.02 1.34
C GLY A 225 -8.61 -4.51 -0.03
N PHE A 226 -9.38 -3.42 -0.08
CA PHE A 226 -9.82 -2.84 -1.34
C PHE A 226 -8.72 -1.97 -1.93
N ALA A 227 -8.16 -2.39 -3.07
CA ALA A 227 -7.13 -1.65 -3.76
C ALA A 227 -7.72 -0.72 -4.83
N VAL A 228 -7.21 0.52 -4.89
CA VAL A 228 -7.54 1.49 -5.94
C VAL A 228 -6.29 1.84 -6.72
N THR A 229 -6.33 1.63 -8.04
CA THR A 229 -5.23 1.96 -8.94
C THR A 229 -5.42 3.32 -9.61
N PHE A 230 -4.35 4.11 -9.63
CA PHE A 230 -4.28 5.43 -10.25
C PHE A 230 -3.28 5.43 -11.40
N TRP A 231 -3.73 5.82 -12.58
CA TRP A 231 -2.89 6.03 -13.75
C TRP A 231 -2.60 7.53 -13.90
N LEU A 232 -1.38 7.93 -13.54
CA LEU A 232 -0.98 9.32 -13.43
C LEU A 232 0.00 9.69 -14.54
N GLU A 233 -0.08 10.94 -14.98
CA GLU A 233 0.88 11.57 -15.87
C GLU A 233 1.67 12.60 -15.05
N GLU A 234 2.97 12.73 -15.29
CA GLU A 234 3.89 13.46 -14.40
C GLU A 234 3.50 14.94 -14.17
N ALA A 235 2.78 15.56 -15.11
CA ALA A 235 2.34 16.95 -15.03
C ALA A 235 0.95 17.16 -14.39
N ASN A 236 0.28 16.10 -13.92
CA ASN A 236 -1.10 16.21 -13.44
C ASN A 236 -1.15 16.62 -11.96
N ALA A 237 -1.98 17.61 -11.61
CA ALA A 237 -2.22 18.04 -10.23
C ALA A 237 -2.67 16.88 -9.32
N ALA A 238 -3.46 15.93 -9.86
CA ALA A 238 -3.86 14.72 -9.14
C ALA A 238 -2.66 13.87 -8.68
N ALA A 239 -1.54 13.90 -9.42
CA ALA A 239 -0.33 13.19 -9.02
C ALA A 239 0.33 13.81 -7.78
N ALA A 240 0.27 15.14 -7.64
CA ALA A 240 0.74 15.84 -6.45
C ALA A 240 -0.14 15.50 -5.23
N GLU A 241 -1.46 15.47 -5.40
CA GLU A 241 -2.39 15.09 -4.32
C GLU A 241 -2.15 13.65 -3.85
N ILE A 242 -2.04 12.71 -4.79
CA ILE A 242 -1.83 11.28 -4.48
C ILE A 242 -0.45 11.03 -3.87
N SER A 243 0.60 11.70 -4.36
CA SER A 243 1.96 11.56 -3.79
C SER A 243 2.08 12.18 -2.39
N ALA A 244 1.23 13.14 -2.03
CA ALA A 244 1.17 13.71 -0.69
C ALA A 244 0.47 12.81 0.34
N LEU A 245 -0.25 11.77 -0.10
CA LEU A 245 -0.94 10.82 0.77
C LEU A 245 0.03 9.92 1.53
N ARG A 246 -0.40 9.49 2.71
CA ARG A 246 0.39 8.67 3.63
C ARG A 246 -0.46 7.55 4.21
N ARG A 247 0.22 6.49 4.63
CA ARG A 247 -0.38 5.47 5.49
C ARG A 247 -1.00 6.13 6.73
N GLN A 248 -2.20 5.69 7.12
CA GLN A 248 -3.07 6.25 8.17
C GLN A 248 -3.85 7.52 7.84
N ASP A 249 -3.72 8.06 6.63
CA ASP A 249 -4.61 9.13 6.21
C ASP A 249 -6.03 8.60 6.05
N VAL A 250 -7.01 9.40 6.46
CA VAL A 250 -8.43 9.17 6.17
C VAL A 250 -8.78 10.07 4.99
N VAL A 251 -9.26 9.45 3.92
CA VAL A 251 -9.52 10.12 2.64
C VAL A 251 -10.97 9.92 2.21
N LEU A 252 -11.50 10.90 1.51
CA LEU A 252 -12.70 10.77 0.68
C LEU A 252 -12.23 10.54 -0.76
N MET A 253 -12.58 9.42 -1.34
CA MET A 253 -12.43 9.19 -2.78
C MET A 253 -13.79 9.25 -3.45
N GLN A 254 -13.95 10.13 -4.43
CA GLN A 254 -15.19 10.29 -5.18
C GLN A 254 -15.05 9.70 -6.58
N ASN A 255 -16.13 9.14 -7.10
CA ASN A 255 -16.20 8.56 -8.44
C ASN A 255 -15.08 7.53 -8.71
N VAL A 256 -14.84 6.62 -7.77
CA VAL A 256 -13.94 5.47 -7.99
C VAL A 256 -14.68 4.47 -8.88
N GLY A 257 -14.11 4.13 -10.04
CA GLY A 257 -14.68 3.13 -10.94
C GLY A 257 -14.40 1.72 -10.43
N LEU A 258 -15.39 0.82 -10.51
CA LEU A 258 -15.25 -0.58 -10.19
C LEU A 258 -14.98 -1.41 -11.44
N HIS A 259 -13.94 -2.25 -11.36
CA HIS A 259 -13.61 -3.20 -12.40
C HIS A 259 -13.31 -4.59 -11.82
N VAL A 260 -13.34 -5.59 -12.70
CA VAL A 260 -13.13 -6.98 -12.34
C VAL A 260 -11.90 -7.49 -13.08
N PHE A 261 -10.99 -8.12 -12.36
CA PHE A 261 -9.85 -8.84 -12.92
C PHE A 261 -9.70 -10.17 -12.19
N GLN A 262 -9.57 -11.28 -12.93
CA GLN A 262 -9.52 -12.64 -12.37
C GLN A 262 -10.64 -12.94 -11.34
N ASN A 263 -11.88 -12.55 -11.67
CA ASN A 263 -13.06 -12.71 -10.81
C ASN A 263 -12.98 -11.99 -9.45
N LYS A 264 -12.06 -11.03 -9.31
CA LYS A 264 -11.89 -10.19 -8.13
C LYS A 264 -12.12 -8.73 -8.48
N VAL A 265 -12.67 -7.99 -7.52
CA VAL A 265 -13.03 -6.58 -7.70
C VAL A 265 -11.87 -5.68 -7.31
N HIS A 266 -11.60 -4.64 -8.10
CA HIS A 266 -10.69 -3.56 -7.72
C HIS A 266 -11.28 -2.21 -8.10
N GLY A 267 -10.81 -1.17 -7.42
CA GLY A 267 -11.10 0.20 -7.78
C GLY A 267 -10.08 0.75 -8.77
N GLN A 268 -10.52 1.67 -9.61
CA GLN A 268 -9.66 2.38 -10.54
C GLN A 268 -10.08 3.84 -10.63
N SER A 269 -9.09 4.73 -10.74
CA SER A 269 -9.34 6.14 -11.04
C SER A 269 -9.86 6.31 -12.47
N LEU A 270 -10.89 7.13 -12.62
CA LEU A 270 -11.42 7.59 -13.89
C LEU A 270 -10.58 8.75 -14.45
N ARG A 271 -10.63 8.93 -15.76
CA ARG A 271 -9.82 9.93 -16.47
C ARG A 271 -10.22 11.36 -16.15
N ARG A 272 -9.38 12.31 -16.61
CA ARG A 272 -9.70 13.75 -16.67
C ARG A 272 -10.13 14.34 -15.32
N GLY A 273 -9.57 13.83 -14.21
CA GLY A 273 -9.90 14.31 -12.87
C GLY A 273 -11.34 14.00 -12.42
N MET A 274 -12.02 13.03 -13.05
CA MET A 274 -13.35 12.61 -12.60
C MET A 274 -13.30 11.98 -11.21
N THR A 275 -12.26 11.19 -10.92
CA THR A 275 -11.99 10.71 -9.56
C THR A 275 -11.29 11.79 -8.77
N LYS A 276 -11.89 12.18 -7.64
CA LYS A 276 -11.33 13.19 -6.72
C LYS A 276 -10.89 12.53 -5.42
N VAL A 277 -9.78 13.00 -4.85
CA VAL A 277 -9.25 12.49 -3.58
C VAL A 277 -9.03 13.63 -2.61
N SER A 278 -9.82 13.68 -1.55
CA SER A 278 -9.74 14.73 -0.54
C SER A 278 -9.25 14.15 0.80
N LEU A 279 -8.23 14.77 1.39
CA LEU A 279 -7.72 14.39 2.71
C LEU A 279 -8.70 14.87 3.80
N LEU A 280 -9.41 13.95 4.43
CA LEU A 280 -10.36 14.29 5.49
C LEU A 280 -9.68 14.43 6.85
N TRP A 281 -8.72 13.57 7.16
CA TRP A 281 -8.02 13.62 8.44
C TRP A 281 -6.64 12.99 8.36
N ARG A 282 -5.68 13.66 8.99
CA ARG A 282 -4.35 13.14 9.30
C ARG A 282 -4.03 13.35 10.77
N ARG A 283 -3.20 12.46 11.31
CA ARG A 283 -2.81 12.46 12.72
C ARG A 283 -2.07 13.71 13.19
N ASP A 284 -1.31 14.35 12.29
CA ASP A 284 -0.60 15.61 12.56
C ASP A 284 -1.52 16.83 12.60
N GLY A 285 -2.81 16.66 12.29
CA GLY A 285 -3.80 17.73 12.26
C GLY A 285 -4.06 18.31 10.86
N ALA A 286 -3.40 17.80 9.81
CA ALA A 286 -3.75 18.15 8.44
C ALA A 286 -5.06 17.47 7.96
N GLY A 287 -5.66 18.03 6.92
CA GLY A 287 -6.91 17.56 6.33
C GLY A 287 -8.10 18.47 6.65
N LEU A 288 -9.25 18.15 6.07
CA LEU A 288 -10.49 18.92 6.20
C LEU A 288 -11.01 18.99 7.64
N TYR A 289 -10.83 17.91 8.40
CA TYR A 289 -11.31 17.80 9.78
C TYR A 289 -10.15 17.61 10.75
N SER A 290 -10.15 18.39 11.82
CA SER A 290 -9.21 18.17 12.92
C SER A 290 -9.66 17.02 13.83
N THR A 291 -8.74 16.51 14.67
CA THR A 291 -9.09 15.54 15.73
C THR A 291 -10.17 16.06 16.67
N LYS A 292 -10.20 17.37 16.91
CA LYS A 292 -11.22 18.03 17.74
C LYS A 292 -12.58 18.02 17.06
N ASP A 293 -12.65 18.31 15.76
CA ASP A 293 -13.91 18.34 15.01
C ASP A 293 -14.57 16.97 14.96
N LEU A 294 -13.79 15.91 14.74
CA LEU A 294 -14.27 14.53 14.76
C LEU A 294 -14.66 14.05 16.18
N SER A 295 -14.20 14.72 17.23
CA SER A 295 -14.52 14.36 18.62
C SER A 295 -15.79 15.02 19.17
N LYS A 296 -16.31 16.08 18.52
CA LYS A 296 -17.51 16.79 18.94
C LYS A 296 -18.71 15.82 19.04
N ARG A 297 -19.52 15.97 20.08
CA ARG A 297 -20.74 15.20 20.32
C ARG A 297 -21.94 16.07 19.94
N GLY A 298 -22.68 15.70 18.89
CA GLY A 298 -23.83 16.45 18.38
C GLY A 298 -24.41 15.83 17.09
N GLN A 299 -25.40 16.47 16.47
CA GLN A 299 -25.80 16.13 15.11
C GLN A 299 -24.62 16.44 14.17
N MET A 300 -24.01 15.39 13.64
CA MET A 300 -22.85 15.45 12.76
C MET A 300 -23.29 15.08 11.34
N HIS A 301 -22.74 15.78 10.34
CA HIS A 301 -22.90 15.44 8.93
C HIS A 301 -22.57 13.94 8.68
N PRO A 302 -23.30 13.21 7.81
CA PRO A 302 -23.02 11.79 7.52
C PRO A 302 -21.54 11.50 7.21
N GLN A 303 -20.91 12.32 6.37
CA GLN A 303 -19.47 12.25 6.07
C GLN A 303 -18.61 12.35 7.32
N LEU A 304 -18.90 13.30 8.22
CA LEU A 304 -18.15 13.50 9.46
C LEU A 304 -18.31 12.31 10.42
N ARG A 305 -19.51 11.73 10.48
CA ARG A 305 -19.78 10.50 11.25
C ARG A 305 -18.97 9.32 10.71
N LYS A 306 -18.94 9.13 9.39
CA LYS A 306 -18.14 8.07 8.76
C LYS A 306 -16.65 8.32 8.97
N ALA A 307 -16.15 9.53 8.69
CA ALA A 307 -14.76 9.90 8.90
C ALA A 307 -14.30 9.66 10.35
N LYS A 308 -15.16 9.91 11.33
CA LYS A 308 -14.88 9.59 12.75
C LYS A 308 -14.70 8.09 12.97
N LYS A 309 -15.62 7.25 12.48
CA LYS A 309 -15.53 5.79 12.62
C LYS A 309 -14.26 5.25 11.96
N VAL A 310 -13.97 5.71 10.75
CA VAL A 310 -12.78 5.31 9.99
C VAL A 310 -11.51 5.76 10.71
N LYS A 311 -11.44 6.99 11.23
CA LYS A 311 -10.32 7.46 12.05
C LYS A 311 -10.07 6.54 13.26
N ASP A 312 -11.12 6.23 14.00
CA ASP A 312 -11.03 5.38 15.18
C ASP A 312 -10.66 3.93 14.80
N TRP A 313 -11.07 3.46 13.63
CA TRP A 313 -10.63 2.19 13.05
C TRP A 313 -9.14 2.23 12.65
N VAL A 314 -8.70 3.24 11.89
CA VAL A 314 -7.29 3.40 11.47
C VAL A 314 -6.35 3.39 12.67
N LEU A 315 -6.69 4.14 13.72
CA LEU A 315 -5.89 4.21 14.95
C LEU A 315 -5.77 2.84 15.66
N ARG A 316 -6.79 1.99 15.57
CA ARG A 316 -6.82 0.65 16.19
C ARG A 316 -6.17 -0.42 15.32
N PHE A 317 -6.46 -0.41 14.02
CA PHE A 317 -6.14 -1.49 13.08
C PHE A 317 -4.81 -1.28 12.35
N VAL A 318 -4.60 -0.11 11.76
CA VAL A 318 -3.37 0.17 10.97
C VAL A 318 -2.15 0.36 11.90
N GLY A 319 -2.40 0.63 13.19
CA GLY A 319 -1.42 0.81 14.25
C GLY A 319 -0.73 2.17 14.18
N ALA A 320 -0.22 2.70 15.30
CA ALA A 320 0.64 3.87 15.25
C ALA A 320 1.99 3.47 14.61
N ALA A 321 2.46 4.17 13.57
CA ALA A 321 3.82 3.98 13.07
C ALA A 321 4.80 4.07 14.25
N ALA A 322 5.85 3.22 14.25
CA ALA A 322 6.74 2.95 15.38
C ALA A 322 7.55 4.16 15.94
N GLY A 323 7.26 5.39 15.49
CA GLY A 323 7.84 6.64 16.02
C GLY A 323 6.83 7.63 16.62
N ALA A 324 5.53 7.39 16.50
CA ALA A 324 4.50 8.29 17.04
C ALA A 324 4.27 7.99 18.53
N LYS A 325 5.14 8.53 19.39
CA LYS A 325 5.02 8.46 20.85
C LYS A 325 3.65 9.02 21.29
N THR A 326 2.68 8.14 21.52
CA THR A 326 1.52 8.47 22.34
C THR A 326 2.01 8.54 23.79
N ARG A 327 1.78 9.67 24.47
CA ARG A 327 2.14 9.89 25.89
C ARG A 327 1.36 8.97 26.87
N THR A 328 0.71 7.92 26.38
CA THR A 328 -0.21 7.06 27.13
C THR A 328 -0.19 5.58 26.71
N SER A 329 0.89 5.06 26.12
CA SER A 329 1.09 3.60 26.06
C SER A 329 2.01 3.13 27.19
N ARG A 330 1.50 3.18 28.41
CA ARG A 330 2.03 2.38 29.51
C ARG A 330 1.64 0.93 29.21
N ALA A 331 2.62 0.03 29.21
CA ALA A 331 2.47 -1.43 29.18
C ALA A 331 1.85 -2.05 27.91
N ARG A 332 2.66 -2.19 26.85
CA ARG A 332 2.73 -3.49 26.16
C ARG A 332 4.16 -3.94 26.30
N LEU A 333 4.36 -5.06 27.00
CA LEU A 333 5.65 -5.72 27.09
C LEU A 333 6.13 -5.97 25.65
N SER A 334 7.12 -5.20 25.23
CA SER A 334 7.92 -5.54 24.06
C SER A 334 8.69 -6.81 24.40
N TRP A 335 8.65 -7.80 23.52
CA TRP A 335 9.51 -8.98 23.60
C TRP A 335 11.02 -8.62 23.70
N ASP A 336 11.39 -7.39 23.37
CA ASP A 336 12.75 -6.84 23.46
C ASP A 336 13.11 -6.23 24.83
N ARG A 337 12.25 -6.34 25.86
CA ARG A 337 12.62 -5.86 27.20
C ARG A 337 13.08 -7.04 28.06
N PRO A 338 14.38 -7.16 28.40
CA PRO A 338 14.81 -8.15 29.39
C PRO A 338 14.12 -7.88 30.73
N PRO A 339 13.89 -8.91 31.55
CA PRO A 339 13.28 -8.74 32.88
C PRO A 339 14.09 -7.75 33.71
N ASP A 340 13.39 -6.93 34.51
CA ASP A 340 14.06 -5.98 35.39
C ASP A 340 14.87 -6.78 36.43
N ASP A 341 16.18 -6.52 36.51
CA ASP A 341 17.09 -7.13 37.49
C ASP A 341 16.60 -6.81 38.90
N THR A 342 16.06 -7.82 39.58
CA THR A 342 15.86 -7.78 41.03
C THR A 342 17.15 -8.26 41.68
N GLN A 343 17.95 -7.31 42.17
CA GLN A 343 18.91 -7.59 43.25
C GLN A 343 18.19 -7.79 44.57
#